data_AF-A0A932ZLJ3-F1
#
_entry.id   AF-A0A932ZLJ3-F1
#
_cell.length_a   1.000
_cell.length_b   1.000
_cell.length_c   1.000
_cell.angle_alpha   90.00
_cell.angle_beta   90.00
_cell.angle_gamma   90.00
#
_symmetry.space_group_name_H-M   'P 1'
#
loop_
_entity.id
_entity.type
_entity.pdbx_description
1 polymer ?
#
loop_
_entity_poly.entity_id
_entity_poly.type
_entity_poly.pdbx_seq_one_letter_code
_entity_poly.pdbx_strand_id
1 'polypeptide(L)'
;SSKHRPLFYYRTAGGAEIDFVIETKKRASASKAGVICIEAKYAKHWQRKWEGAMRSLAETGKIKVEKMIGVYCGKERYYFDDVEVYPVEDFLRELFDGKVF
;
A
#
# COMPACT_ATOMS: atom_id res chain seq x y z
N SER A 1 -3.13 -15.06 8.99
CA SER A 1 -1.68 -15.31 9.17
C SER A 1 -1.23 -14.71 10.50
N SER A 2 -0.76 -15.51 11.46
CA SER A 2 -0.39 -15.11 12.83
C SER A 2 1.06 -14.61 12.96
N LYS A 3 1.68 -14.16 11.86
CA LYS A 3 3.04 -13.62 11.87
C LYS A 3 2.98 -12.10 11.93
N HIS A 4 3.57 -11.52 12.97
CA HIS A 4 3.81 -10.08 13.04
C HIS A 4 4.72 -9.66 11.87
N ARG A 5 4.22 -8.74 11.03
CA ARG A 5 5.00 -8.13 9.94
C ARG A 5 5.45 -6.73 10.39
N PRO A 6 6.70 -6.32 10.11
CA PRO A 6 7.13 -4.96 10.38
C PRO A 6 6.27 -3.93 9.64
N LEU A 7 5.89 -2.86 10.34
CA LEU A 7 5.14 -1.72 9.83
C LEU A 7 6.04 -0.48 9.85
N PHE A 8 6.13 0.20 8.72
CA PHE A 8 6.98 1.37 8.53
C PHE A 8 6.21 2.54 7.94
N TYR A 9 6.84 3.70 8.02
CA TYR A 9 6.46 4.91 7.32
C TYR A 9 7.56 5.26 6.30
N TYR A 10 7.19 5.84 5.15
CA TYR A 10 8.13 6.24 4.11
C TYR A 10 7.96 7.71 3.77
N ARG A 11 9.08 8.44 3.74
CA ARG A 11 9.14 9.85 3.31
C ARG A 11 10.43 10.12 2.54
N THR A 12 10.32 10.82 1.43
CA THR A 12 11.48 11.31 0.66
C THR A 12 11.87 12.73 1.08
N ALA A 13 13.10 13.15 0.76
CA ALA A 13 13.54 14.52 0.96
C ALA A 13 12.66 15.53 0.17
N GLY A 14 12.11 15.12 -0.97
CA GLY A 14 11.16 15.91 -1.76
C GLY A 14 9.75 15.97 -1.19
N GLY A 15 9.49 15.36 -0.03
CA GLY A 15 8.20 15.42 0.65
C GLY A 15 7.15 14.44 0.14
N ALA A 16 7.48 13.50 -0.75
CA ALA A 16 6.59 12.39 -1.08
C ALA A 16 6.52 11.40 0.08
N GLU A 17 5.31 10.93 0.41
CA GLU A 17 5.02 10.14 1.62
C GLU A 17 4.16 8.91 1.27
N ILE A 18 4.34 7.82 2.01
CA ILE A 18 3.42 6.67 2.03
C ILE A 18 3.07 6.40 3.49
N ASP A 19 1.77 6.46 3.82
CA ASP A 19 1.29 6.38 5.20
C ASP A 19 1.74 5.07 5.90
N PHE A 20 1.63 3.93 5.20
CA PHE A 20 2.06 2.64 5.71
C PHE A 20 2.83 1.81 4.67
N VAL A 21 3.95 1.23 5.09
CA VAL A 21 4.73 0.26 4.32
C VAL A 21 4.92 -1.00 5.15
N ILE A 22 4.46 -2.13 4.65
CA ILE A 22 4.48 -3.41 5.36
C ILE A 22 5.48 -4.33 4.67
N GLU A 23 6.49 -4.79 5.39
CA GLU A 23 7.46 -5.74 4.83
C GLU A 23 6.83 -7.14 4.75
N THR A 24 6.68 -7.63 3.51
CA THR A 24 6.16 -8.98 3.26
C THR A 24 7.27 -10.01 3.17
N LYS A 25 8.47 -9.58 2.73
CA LYS A 25 9.63 -10.43 2.54
C LYS A 25 10.93 -9.64 2.77
N LYS A 26 11.81 -10.16 3.64
CA LYS A 26 13.15 -9.60 3.84
C LYS A 26 14.02 -9.75 2.59
N ARG A 27 14.93 -8.79 2.39
CA ARG A 27 15.96 -8.90 1.34
C ARG A 27 16.85 -10.11 1.59
N ALA A 28 17.17 -10.83 0.52
CA ALA A 28 18.16 -11.92 0.51
C ALA A 28 19.16 -11.69 -0.63
N SER A 29 20.27 -12.43 -0.67
CA SER A 29 21.31 -12.27 -1.70
C SER A 29 20.76 -12.37 -3.13
N ALA A 30 19.78 -13.26 -3.35
CA ALA A 30 19.18 -13.54 -4.64
C ALA A 30 17.81 -12.87 -4.88
N SER A 31 17.25 -12.13 -3.91
CA SER A 31 15.92 -11.52 -4.09
C SER A 31 15.76 -10.17 -3.37
N LYS A 32 15.09 -9.24 -4.05
CA LYS A 32 14.67 -7.95 -3.49
C LYS A 32 13.76 -8.17 -2.27
N ALA A 33 13.76 -7.20 -1.35
CA ALA A 33 12.72 -7.14 -0.33
C ALA A 33 11.35 -6.95 -1.00
N GLY A 34 10.30 -7.48 -0.36
CA GLY A 34 8.91 -7.35 -0.77
C GLY A 34 8.15 -6.46 0.21
N VAL A 35 7.34 -5.54 -0.30
CA VAL A 35 6.51 -4.64 0.52
C VAL A 35 5.11 -4.48 -0.03
N ILE A 36 4.17 -4.17 0.85
CA ILE A 36 2.85 -3.64 0.51
C ILE A 36 2.81 -2.18 0.96
N CYS A 37 2.33 -1.29 0.09
CA CYS A 37 2.14 0.13 0.37
C CYS A 37 0.66 0.41 0.58
N ILE A 38 0.32 1.17 1.63
CA ILE A 38 -1.06 1.56 1.92
C ILE A 38 -1.10 3.06 2.19
N GLU A 39 -2.02 3.74 1.52
CA GLU A 39 -2.33 5.14 1.72
C GLU A 39 -3.77 5.29 2.22
N ALA A 40 -3.98 6.03 3.32
CA ALA A 40 -5.30 6.19 3.93
C ALA A 40 -5.73 7.66 3.88
N LYS A 41 -6.91 7.94 3.30
CA LYS A 41 -7.41 9.30 3.15
C LYS A 41 -8.85 9.43 3.63
N TYR A 42 -9.07 10.41 4.51
CA TYR A 42 -10.40 10.83 4.93
C TYR A 42 -11.07 11.65 3.81
N ALA A 43 -11.60 10.94 2.80
CA ALA A 43 -12.25 11.55 1.64
C ALA A 43 -13.35 10.64 1.08
N LYS A 44 -14.38 11.26 0.49
CA LYS A 44 -15.50 10.56 -0.17
C LYS A 44 -15.17 10.06 -1.58
N HIS A 45 -14.18 10.67 -2.22
CA HIS A 45 -13.72 10.33 -3.57
C HIS A 45 -12.21 10.14 -3.55
N TRP A 46 -11.75 9.09 -4.22
CA TRP A 46 -10.33 8.85 -4.40
C TRP A 46 -9.74 9.81 -5.43
N GLN A 47 -8.64 10.49 -5.10
CA GLN A 47 -7.89 11.30 -6.06
C GLN A 47 -6.62 10.58 -6.47
N ARG A 48 -6.43 10.34 -7.78
CA ARG A 48 -5.28 9.61 -8.31
C ARG A 48 -3.92 10.21 -7.94
N LYS A 49 -3.87 11.52 -7.61
CA LYS A 49 -2.64 12.18 -7.14
C LYS A 49 -2.09 11.58 -5.85
N TRP A 50 -2.92 10.92 -5.03
CA TRP A 50 -2.49 10.27 -3.79
C TRP A 50 -1.70 8.97 -4.05
N GLU A 51 -1.72 8.45 -5.28
CA GLU A 51 -1.02 7.23 -5.66
C GLU A 51 0.47 7.48 -5.96
N GLY A 52 0.88 8.75 -6.10
CA GLY A 52 2.15 9.12 -6.70
C GLY A 52 3.38 8.54 -5.98
N ALA A 53 3.39 8.55 -4.65
CA ALA A 53 4.54 8.08 -3.88
C ALA A 53 4.74 6.57 -3.98
N MET A 54 3.66 5.79 -3.87
CA MET A 54 3.74 4.33 -4.00
C MET A 54 4.06 3.88 -5.44
N ARG A 55 3.54 4.59 -6.45
CA ARG A 55 3.91 4.38 -7.86
C ARG A 55 5.38 4.68 -8.11
N SER A 56 5.86 5.84 -7.64
CA SER A 56 7.26 6.21 -7.76
C SER A 56 8.19 5.20 -7.08
N LEU A 57 7.81 4.69 -5.90
CA LEU A 57 8.57 3.65 -5.22
C LEU A 57 8.62 2.35 -6.03
N ALA A 58 7.49 1.91 -6.60
CA ALA A 58 7.41 0.73 -7.45
C ALA A 58 8.28 0.86 -8.71
N GLU A 59 8.23 2.02 -9.36
CA GLU A 59 9.01 2.35 -10.56
C GLU A 59 10.52 2.32 -10.32
N THR A 60 11.00 2.56 -9.09
CA THR A 60 12.44 2.47 -8.79
C THR A 60 13.01 1.08 -9.08
N GLY A 61 12.18 0.03 -9.00
CA GLY A 61 12.59 -1.36 -9.12
C GLY A 61 13.60 -1.83 -8.06
N LYS A 62 14.00 -1.01 -7.08
CA LYS A 62 14.99 -1.38 -6.05
C LYS A 62 14.40 -2.32 -5.00
N ILE A 63 13.11 -2.17 -4.75
CA ILE A 63 12.28 -3.01 -3.90
C ILE A 63 11.12 -3.57 -4.72
N LYS A 64 10.60 -4.75 -4.36
CA LYS A 64 9.39 -5.28 -4.99
C LYS A 64 8.18 -4.74 -4.23
N VAL A 65 7.42 -3.84 -4.85
CA VAL A 65 6.11 -3.45 -4.34
C VAL A 65 5.11 -4.49 -4.82
N GLU A 66 4.58 -5.29 -3.89
CA GLU A 66 3.68 -6.42 -4.19
C GLU A 66 2.23 -6.00 -4.34
N LYS A 67 1.80 -4.98 -3.57
CA LYS A 67 0.49 -4.33 -3.70
C LYS A 67 0.60 -2.85 -3.37
N MET A 68 -0.22 -2.05 -4.05
CA MET A 68 -0.45 -0.64 -3.76
C MET A 68 -1.93 -0.46 -3.41
N ILE A 69 -2.21 -0.03 -2.18
CA ILE A 69 -3.56 0.00 -1.64
C ILE A 69 -3.94 1.44 -1.26
N GLY A 70 -5.08 1.90 -1.76
CA GLY A 70 -5.75 3.10 -1.26
C GLY A 70 -6.90 2.72 -0.32
N VAL A 71 -7.02 3.41 0.81
CA VAL A 71 -8.16 3.25 1.73
C VAL A 71 -8.84 4.60 1.91
N TYR A 72 -10.17 4.64 1.74
CA TYR A 72 -10.93 5.89 1.80
C TYR A 72 -12.34 5.73 2.35
N CYS A 73 -13.05 6.84 2.54
CA CYS A 73 -14.40 6.90 3.12
C CYS A 73 -15.51 7.00 2.06
N GLY A 74 -15.25 6.61 0.81
CA GLY A 74 -16.29 6.43 -0.19
C GLY A 74 -16.98 5.07 -0.08
N LYS A 75 -17.73 4.70 -1.12
CA LYS A 75 -18.59 3.50 -1.12
C LYS A 75 -18.19 2.44 -2.14
N GLU A 76 -17.37 2.82 -3.12
CA GLU A 76 -17.05 1.97 -4.26
C GLU A 76 -15.63 1.47 -4.15
N ARG A 77 -15.40 0.26 -4.64
CA ARG A 77 -14.04 -0.21 -4.89
C ARG A 77 -13.58 0.27 -6.25
N TYR A 78 -12.29 0.58 -6.34
CA TYR A 78 -11.66 0.87 -7.62
C TYR A 78 -10.41 0.03 -7.82
N TYR A 79 -10.09 -0.19 -9.09
CA TYR A 79 -8.83 -0.77 -9.50
C TYR A 79 -8.24 0.11 -10.61
N PHE A 80 -7.14 0.80 -10.31
CA PHE A 80 -6.48 1.74 -11.22
C PHE A 80 -5.09 1.25 -11.58
N ASP A 81 -4.98 0.59 -12.73
CA ASP A 81 -3.77 -0.06 -13.23
C ASP A 81 -3.28 -1.19 -12.29
N ASP A 82 -2.63 -0.82 -11.18
CA ASP A 82 -2.11 -1.73 -10.14
C ASP A 82 -2.40 -1.22 -8.72
N VAL A 83 -3.31 -0.24 -8.61
CA VAL A 83 -3.73 0.34 -7.33
C VAL A 83 -5.13 -0.14 -7.00
N GLU A 84 -5.24 -0.91 -5.92
CA GLU A 84 -6.50 -1.36 -5.36
C GLU A 84 -7.01 -0.32 -4.36
N VAL A 85 -8.20 0.25 -4.58
CA VAL A 85 -8.78 1.25 -3.67
C VAL A 85 -10.03 0.69 -3.01
N TYR A 86 -10.06 0.73 -1.68
CA TYR A 86 -11.09 0.14 -0.84
C TYR A 86 -11.81 1.20 0.00
N PRO A 87 -13.15 1.15 0.08
CA PRO A 87 -13.87 1.70 1.21
C PRO A 87 -13.30 1.13 2.52
N VAL A 88 -13.20 1.96 3.56
CA VAL A 88 -12.59 1.57 4.84
C VAL A 88 -13.21 0.31 5.44
N GLU A 89 -14.54 0.17 5.37
CA GLU A 89 -15.25 -1.00 5.90
C GLU A 89 -14.86 -2.29 5.16
N ASP A 90 -14.75 -2.20 3.84
CA ASP A 90 -14.35 -3.30 2.97
C ASP A 90 -12.90 -3.71 3.21
N PHE A 91 -12.00 -2.73 3.36
CA PHE A 91 -10.60 -2.98 3.68
C PHE A 91 -10.46 -3.70 5.02
N LEU A 92 -11.14 -3.23 6.07
CA LEU A 92 -11.07 -3.82 7.40
C LEU A 92 -11.61 -5.26 7.41
N ARG A 93 -12.69 -5.53 6.69
CA ARG A 93 -13.22 -6.89 6.52
C ARG A 93 -12.18 -7.81 5.88
N GLU A 94 -11.56 -7.39 4.79
CA GLU A 94 -10.56 -8.21 4.09
C GLU A 94 -9.26 -8.37 4.86
N LEU A 95 -8.87 -7.33 5.59
CA LEU A 95 -7.73 -7.37 6.49
C LEU A 95 -7.94 -8.42 7.58
N PHE A 96 -9.13 -8.43 8.20
CA PHE A 96 -9.52 -9.40 9.22
C PHE A 96 -9.58 -10.83 8.67
N ASP A 97 -10.11 -10.98 7.45
CA ASP A 97 -10.16 -12.26 6.74
C ASP A 97 -8.77 -12.76 6.28
N GLY A 98 -7.73 -11.95 6.39
CA GLY A 98 -6.37 -12.29 5.95
C GLY A 98 -6.17 -12.28 4.44
N LYS A 99 -6.96 -11.50 3.69
CA LYS A 99 -6.88 -11.37 2.22
C LYS A 99 -5.93 -10.27 1.75
N VAL A 100 -5.58 -9.35 2.64
CA VAL A 100 -4.68 -8.22 2.32
C VAL A 100 -3.21 -8.68 2.27
N PHE A 101 -2.76 -9.55 3.20
CA PHE A 101 -1.35 -9.93 3.45
C PHE A 101 -0.98 -11.39 3.23
#